data_AF-A0A961GLQ6-F1
#
_entry.id   AF-A0A961GLQ6-F1
#
_cell.length_a   1.000
_cell.length_b   1.000
_cell.length_c   1.000
_cell.angle_alpha   90.00
_cell.angle_beta   90.00
_cell.angle_gamma   90.00
#
_symmetry.space_group_name_H-M   'P 1'
#
loop_
_entity.id
_entity.type
_entity.pdbx_description
1 polymer ?
#
loop_
_entity_poly.entity_id
_entity_poly.type
_entity_poly.pdbx_seq_one_letter_code
_entity_poly.pdbx_strand_id
1 'polypeptide(L)'
;MAASLTKLFPLGDPPNYEPDPATSIAAQAAREGRDPLEITYDLMLRRDGHELLYLPLLGYTDGGLDAIGEMLRHPGTVLGLGDGGAHCG
;
A
#
# COMPACT_ATOMS: atom_id res chain seq x y z
N MET A 1 12.01 2.56 13.20
CA MET A 1 10.58 2.92 13.05
C MET A 1 9.99 1.86 12.14
N ALA A 2 9.30 0.85 12.69
CA ALA A 2 8.69 -0.17 11.86
C ALA A 2 7.56 0.49 11.03
N ALA A 3 7.48 0.18 9.73
CA ALA A 3 6.30 0.54 8.95
C ALA A 3 5.06 0.00 9.67
N SER A 4 3.98 0.79 9.72
CA SER A 4 2.74 0.36 10.37
C SER A 4 2.13 -0.78 9.54
N LEU A 5 2.20 -2.03 10.03
CA LEU A 5 1.68 -3.23 9.34
C LEU A 5 0.16 -3.16 9.09
N THR A 6 -0.53 -2.22 9.74
CA THR A 6 -1.94 -1.85 9.46
C THR A 6 -2.14 -1.16 8.12
N LYS A 7 -1.08 -0.67 7.49
CA LYS A 7 -1.06 -0.03 6.17
C LYS A 7 -0.09 -0.70 5.21
N LEU A 8 0.32 -1.93 5.49
CA LEU A 8 1.15 -2.73 4.58
C LEU A 8 0.28 -3.81 3.94
N PHE A 9 0.32 -3.90 2.61
CA PHE A 9 -0.53 -4.77 1.82
C PHE A 9 0.29 -5.50 0.75
N PRO A 10 -0.14 -6.67 0.26
CA PRO A 10 0.33 -7.16 -1.05
C PRO A 10 -0.13 -6.19 -2.14
N LEU A 11 0.74 -5.84 -3.09
CA LEU A 11 0.37 -4.97 -4.21
C LEU A 11 -0.58 -5.68 -5.19
N GLY A 12 -0.40 -6.99 -5.40
CA GLY A 12 -1.23 -7.80 -6.30
C GLY A 12 -0.82 -7.70 -7.78
N ASP A 13 -1.53 -8.45 -8.64
CA ASP A 13 -1.47 -8.33 -10.09
C ASP A 13 -2.89 -8.59 -10.66
N PRO A 14 -3.58 -7.57 -11.20
CA PRO A 14 -3.09 -6.20 -11.37
C PRO A 14 -2.85 -5.48 -10.02
N PRO A 15 -1.98 -4.45 -9.98
CA PRO A 15 -1.74 -3.65 -8.78
C PRO A 15 -3.03 -3.02 -8.22
N ASN A 16 -3.24 -3.14 -6.91
CA ASN A 16 -4.30 -2.44 -6.18
C ASN A 16 -3.74 -1.32 -5.30
N TYR A 17 -3.96 -0.07 -5.69
CA TYR A 17 -3.50 1.12 -4.97
C TYR A 17 -4.49 1.63 -3.91
N GLU A 18 -5.70 1.08 -3.86
CA GLU A 18 -6.69 1.36 -2.80
C GLU A 18 -7.16 0.04 -2.16
N PRO A 19 -6.25 -0.71 -1.51
CA PRO A 19 -6.59 -1.96 -0.85
C PRO A 19 -7.57 -1.73 0.32
N ASP A 20 -8.52 -2.66 0.47
CA ASP A 20 -9.42 -2.71 1.62
C ASP A 20 -8.57 -2.86 2.91
N PRO A 21 -8.76 -2.03 3.95
CA PRO A 21 -8.06 -2.13 5.23
C PRO A 21 -8.07 -3.54 5.87
N ALA A 22 -9.11 -4.33 5.64
CA ALA A 22 -9.24 -5.72 6.11
C ALA A 22 -8.26 -6.69 5.43
N THR A 23 -7.60 -6.24 4.35
CA THR A 23 -6.55 -6.97 3.65
C THR A 23 -5.14 -6.54 4.07
N SER A 24 -4.99 -5.60 5.01
CA SER A 24 -3.67 -5.27 5.58
C SER A 24 -3.03 -6.47 6.26
N ILE A 25 -1.70 -6.53 6.28
CA ILE A 25 -0.95 -7.62 6.93
C ILE A 25 -1.37 -7.76 8.40
N ALA A 26 -1.55 -6.66 9.12
CA ALA A 26 -2.03 -6.72 10.50
C ALA A 26 -3.44 -7.33 10.62
N ALA A 27 -4.35 -6.99 9.70
CA ALA A 27 -5.70 -7.56 9.68
C ALA A 27 -5.72 -9.04 9.30
N GLN A 28 -4.85 -9.46 8.36
CA GLN A 28 -4.65 -10.87 8.03
C GLN A 28 -4.11 -11.65 9.24
N ALA A 29 -3.09 -11.12 9.90
CA ALA A 29 -2.48 -11.71 11.09
C ALA A 29 -3.47 -11.89 12.24
N ALA A 30 -4.27 -10.87 12.51
CA ALA A 30 -5.31 -10.94 13.54
C ALA A 30 -6.37 -12.01 13.22
N ARG A 31 -6.76 -12.14 11.94
CA ARG A 31 -7.74 -13.14 11.51
C ARG A 31 -7.20 -14.57 11.55
N GLU A 32 -5.92 -14.76 11.24
CA GLU A 32 -5.26 -16.07 11.21
C GLU A 32 -4.69 -16.48 12.57
N GLY A 33 -4.57 -15.57 13.53
CA GLY A 33 -3.95 -15.83 14.83
C GLY A 33 -2.43 -16.05 14.73
N ARG A 34 -1.77 -15.39 13.77
CA ARG A 34 -0.34 -15.57 13.44
C ARG A 34 0.45 -14.30 13.72
N ASP A 35 1.78 -14.42 13.80
CA ASP A 35 2.65 -13.25 13.87
C ASP A 35 2.58 -12.49 12.53
N PRO A 36 2.30 -11.17 12.52
CA PRO A 36 2.26 -10.40 11.28
C PRO A 36 3.58 -10.38 10.51
N LEU A 37 4.73 -10.56 11.17
CA LEU A 37 6.03 -10.69 10.50
C LEU A 37 6.19 -12.05 9.81
N GLU A 38 5.60 -13.12 10.32
CA GLU A 38 5.55 -14.42 9.60
C GLU A 38 4.76 -14.30 8.32
N ILE A 39 3.58 -13.65 8.36
CA ILE A 39 2.78 -13.38 7.15
C ILE A 39 3.55 -12.49 6.18
N THR A 40 4.20 -11.44 6.67
CA THR A 40 5.04 -10.57 5.83
C THR A 40 6.14 -11.37 5.12
N TYR A 41 6.83 -12.25 5.86
CA TYR A 41 7.87 -13.10 5.33
C TYR A 41 7.35 -14.07 4.26
N ASP A 42 6.24 -14.75 4.54
CA ASP A 42 5.59 -15.65 3.57
C ASP A 42 5.18 -14.91 2.30
N LEU A 43 4.65 -13.68 2.44
CA LEU A 43 4.29 -12.83 1.29
C LEU A 43 5.53 -12.49 0.46
N MET A 44 6.64 -12.10 1.08
CA MET A 44 7.89 -11.78 0.37
C MET A 44 8.46 -12.98 -0.41
N LEU A 45 8.15 -14.22 -0.02
CA LEU A 45 8.56 -15.42 -0.75
C LEU A 45 7.63 -15.80 -1.90
N ARG A 46 6.42 -15.23 -1.97
CA ARG A 46 5.50 -15.48 -3.09
C ARG A 46 6.11 -14.99 -4.40
N ARG A 47 5.60 -15.56 -5.50
CA ARG A 47 6.07 -15.26 -6.86
C ARG A 47 7.58 -15.40 -7.02
N ASP A 48 8.15 -16.46 -6.45
CA ASP A 48 9.59 -16.72 -6.49
C ASP A 48 10.40 -15.53 -5.95
N GLY A 49 9.92 -14.89 -4.87
CA GLY A 49 10.56 -13.72 -4.28
C GLY A 49 10.22 -12.38 -4.93
N HIS A 50 9.29 -12.33 -5.90
CA HIS A 50 8.94 -11.12 -6.66
C HIS A 50 7.63 -10.47 -6.22
N GLU A 51 7.01 -10.91 -5.12
CA GLU A 51 5.84 -10.21 -4.59
C GLU A 51 6.23 -8.83 -4.05
N LEU A 52 5.50 -7.80 -4.48
CA LEU A 52 5.69 -6.44 -4.02
C LEU A 52 4.72 -6.15 -2.88
N LEU A 53 5.23 -5.55 -1.81
CA LEU A 53 4.41 -5.03 -0.72
C LEU A 53 4.19 -3.53 -0.92
N TYR A 54 2.93 -3.12 -0.85
CA TYR A 54 2.49 -1.75 -0.99
C TYR A 54 2.31 -1.10 0.37
N LEU A 55 3.04 -0.01 0.59
CA LEU A 55 2.89 0.89 1.73
C LEU A 55 2.50 2.28 1.18
N PRO A 56 1.20 2.59 1.08
CA PRO A 56 0.78 3.93 0.70
C PRO A 56 1.24 4.92 1.77
N LEU A 57 1.89 5.99 1.31
CA LEU A 57 2.36 7.08 2.16
C LEU A 57 1.43 8.28 2.02
N LEU A 58 2.00 9.46 1.81
CA LEU A 58 1.31 10.75 1.78
C LEU A 58 -0.03 10.71 1.04
N GLY A 59 -1.06 11.31 1.63
CA GLY A 59 -2.42 11.36 1.06
C GLY A 59 -3.29 10.12 1.32
N TYR A 60 -2.79 9.12 2.06
CA TYR A 60 -3.52 7.89 2.43
C TYR A 60 -3.83 7.82 3.93
N THR A 61 -3.99 8.95 4.61
CA THR A 61 -4.26 8.99 6.05
C THR A 61 -5.55 8.25 6.38
N ASP A 62 -6.59 8.50 5.60
CA ASP A 62 -7.95 8.00 5.82
C ASP A 62 -8.22 6.63 5.18
N GLY A 63 -7.19 5.99 4.61
CA GLY A 63 -7.30 4.65 4.05
C GLY A 63 -7.76 4.59 2.59
N GLY A 64 -7.72 5.71 1.87
CA GLY A 64 -8.03 5.79 0.44
C GLY A 64 -7.39 7.02 -0.20
N LEU A 65 -7.57 7.17 -1.52
CA LEU A 65 -6.99 8.26 -2.32
C LEU A 65 -7.95 9.44 -2.52
N ASP A 66 -9.08 9.47 -1.82
CA ASP A 66 -10.10 10.52 -1.95
C ASP A 66 -9.54 11.93 -1.77
N ALA A 67 -8.68 12.14 -0.76
CA ALA A 67 -8.04 13.43 -0.51
C ALA A 67 -7.16 13.88 -1.71
N ILE A 68 -6.43 12.94 -2.31
CA ILE A 68 -5.67 13.21 -3.54
C ILE A 68 -6.65 13.50 -4.69
N GLY A 69 -7.72 12.72 -4.81
CA GLY A 69 -8.76 12.92 -5.79
C GLY A 69 -9.43 14.30 -5.70
N GLU A 70 -9.65 14.82 -4.50
CA GLU A 70 -10.19 16.16 -4.27
C GLU A 70 -9.20 17.23 -4.73
N MET A 71 -7.93 17.13 -4.30
CA MET A 71 -6.87 18.05 -4.70
C MET A 71 -6.69 18.08 -6.22
N LEU A 72 -6.72 16.92 -6.87
CA LEU A 72 -6.58 16.82 -8.33
C LEU A 72 -7.73 17.46 -9.10
N ARG A 73 -8.93 17.54 -8.53
CA ARG A 73 -10.12 18.13 -9.17
C ARG A 73 -10.28 19.62 -8.88
N HIS A 74 -9.49 20.19 -7.98
CA HIS A 74 -9.55 21.60 -7.64
C HIS A 74 -9.13 22.48 -8.85
N PRO A 75 -9.88 23.55 -9.20
CA PRO A 75 -9.62 24.34 -10.41
C PRO A 75 -8.28 25.09 -10.41
N GLY A 76 -7.68 25.29 -9.23
CA GLY A 76 -6.34 25.87 -9.08
C GLY A 76 -5.19 24.85 -9.20
N THR A 77 -5.49 23.57 -9.40
CA THR A 77 -4.47 22.53 -9.49
C THR A 77 -3.82 22.51 -10.87
N VAL A 78 -2.49 22.51 -10.88
CA VAL A 78 -1.69 22.32 -12.09
C VAL A 78 -0.85 21.07 -11.90
N LEU A 79 -0.99 20.10 -12.81
CA LEU A 79 -0.19 18.88 -12.81
C LEU A 79 1.21 19.17 -13.35
N GLY A 80 2.20 19.14 -12.45
CA GLY A 80 3.61 19.10 -12.84
C GLY A 80 4.01 17.67 -13.24
N LEU A 81 4.84 17.52 -14.27
CA LEU A 81 5.50 16.24 -14.56
C LEU A 81 6.44 15.87 -13.41
N GLY A 82 6.26 14.68 -12.84
CA GLY A 82 7.15 14.13 -11.83
C GLY A 82 8.22 13.23 -12.44
N ASP A 83 9.43 13.25 -11.90
CA ASP A 83 10.43 12.21 -12.14
C ASP A 83 10.03 10.95 -11.34
N GLY A 84 9.24 10.08 -11.97
CA GLY A 84 8.81 8.81 -11.36
C GLY A 84 9.94 7.80 -11.19
N GLY A 85 11.09 7.99 -11.83
CA GLY A 85 12.11 6.94 -11.99
C GLY A 85 12.78 6.48 -10.70
N ALA A 86 12.87 7.34 -9.68
CA ALA A 86 13.55 7.01 -8.43
C ALA A 86 12.68 6.19 -7.44
N HIS A 87 11.37 6.11 -7.65
CA HIS A 87 10.41 5.53 -6.69
C HIS A 87 9.44 4.49 -7.28
N CYS A 88 9.56 4.15 -8.58
CA CYS A 88 8.81 3.05 -9.17
C CYS A 88 9.42 1.71 -8.75
N GLY A 89 8.80 1.06 -7.75
CA GLY A 89 9.01 -0.34 -7.39
C GLY A 89 7.89 -1.21 -7.94
#